data_AF-A0A5C4VMV4-F1
#
_entry.id   AF-A0A5C4VMV4-F1
#
_cell.length_a   1.000
_cell.length_b   1.000
_cell.length_c   1.000
_cell.angle_alpha   90.00
_cell.angle_beta   90.00
_cell.angle_gamma   90.00
#
_symmetry.space_group_name_H-M   'P 1'
#
loop_
_entity.id
_entity.type
_entity.pdbx_description
1 polymer ?
#
loop_
_entity_poly.entity_id
_entity_poly.type
_entity_poly.pdbx_seq_one_letter_code
_entity_poly.pdbx_strand_id
1 'polypeptide(L)'
;MFRILPRWRAKLVDMETGSVRRVLAVKPDGPWLVLVDGATWNVESRNTGVDKPIAFSRLWLLPLLERPREEVERRAREALGPGDPDLAEVLQVVIQCALAGPSEYWISLALPWIIADEVGLFAELLREIAVGRSRVQATQHTAKRLLKEHGQWPTEWRQRRR
;
A
#
# COMPACT_ATOMS: atom_id res chain seq x y z
N MET A 1 -25.52 -18.72 -21.34
CA MET A 1 -24.40 -17.75 -21.31
C MET A 1 -24.74 -16.68 -20.28
N PHE A 2 -24.42 -16.93 -19.01
CA PHE A 2 -24.82 -16.05 -17.90
C PHE A 2 -23.81 -14.91 -17.74
N ARG A 3 -24.29 -13.67 -17.92
CA ARG A 3 -23.53 -12.44 -17.67
C ARG A 3 -23.37 -12.25 -16.16
N ILE A 4 -22.12 -12.31 -15.69
CA ILE A 4 -21.72 -11.88 -14.35
C ILE A 4 -21.83 -10.35 -14.32
N LEU A 5 -22.85 -9.83 -13.65
CA LEU A 5 -22.99 -8.39 -13.37
C LEU A 5 -22.10 -8.03 -12.18
N PRO A 6 -21.24 -7.00 -12.26
CA PRO A 6 -20.46 -6.57 -11.12
C PRO A 6 -21.37 -5.84 -10.12
N ARG A 7 -21.43 -6.39 -8.91
CA ARG A 7 -22.28 -6.00 -7.79
C ARG A 7 -21.78 -4.71 -7.11
N TRP A 8 -21.74 -3.60 -7.84
CA TRP A 8 -21.53 -2.27 -7.25
C TRP A 8 -22.86 -1.78 -6.68
N ARG A 9 -23.08 -2.08 -5.41
CA ARG A 9 -24.22 -1.57 -4.64
C ARG A 9 -23.99 -0.09 -4.35
N ALA A 10 -24.75 0.79 -5.01
CA ALA A 10 -25.28 1.94 -4.31
C ALA A 10 -26.28 1.39 -3.28
N LYS A 11 -25.95 1.47 -1.99
CA LYS A 11 -26.88 1.14 -0.90
C LYS A 11 -26.93 2.36 0.01
N LEU A 12 -28.03 3.13 0.01
CA LEU A 12 -29.21 2.87 0.84
C LEU A 12 -28.77 2.42 2.24
N VAL A 13 -28.63 3.44 3.08
CA VAL A 13 -28.48 3.37 4.54
C VAL A 13 -29.69 2.60 5.07
N ASP A 14 -29.51 1.30 5.31
CA ASP A 14 -30.43 0.49 6.09
C ASP A 14 -29.69 0.02 7.34
N MET A 15 -30.25 0.47 8.46
CA MET A 15 -29.93 0.13 9.83
C MET A 15 -29.98 -1.39 10.04
N GLU A 16 -28.83 -2.04 10.27
CA GLU A 16 -28.68 -3.15 11.25
C GLU A 16 -27.23 -3.69 11.39
N THR A 17 -26.26 -3.34 10.53
CA THR A 17 -24.94 -4.00 10.54
C THR A 17 -23.80 -3.08 10.08
N GLY A 18 -22.80 -2.86 10.94
CA GLY A 18 -21.46 -2.32 10.59
C GLY A 18 -21.40 -0.84 10.22
N SER A 19 -21.07 0.04 11.17
CA SER A 19 -20.81 1.46 10.87
C SER A 19 -19.50 1.59 10.07
N VAL A 20 -19.57 2.11 8.83
CA VAL A 20 -18.39 2.47 8.04
C VAL A 20 -17.55 3.45 8.85
N ARG A 21 -16.30 3.06 9.18
CA ARG A 21 -15.42 3.86 10.02
C ARG A 21 -14.29 4.47 9.21
N ARG A 22 -14.05 5.76 9.40
CA ARG A 22 -12.90 6.49 8.87
C ARG A 22 -11.67 6.20 9.74
N VAL A 23 -10.64 5.62 9.14
CA VAL A 23 -9.45 5.14 9.87
C VAL A 23 -8.23 6.01 9.62
N LEU A 24 -7.98 6.40 8.38
CA LEU A 24 -6.79 7.17 8.03
C LEU A 24 -7.09 8.26 7.02
N ALA A 25 -6.67 9.48 7.33
CA ALA A 25 -6.53 10.51 6.31
C ALA A 25 -5.27 10.27 5.48
N VAL A 26 -5.44 10.25 4.15
CA VAL A 26 -4.34 10.08 3.19
C VAL A 26 -3.39 11.27 3.21
N LYS A 27 -3.94 12.49 3.35
CA LYS A 27 -3.19 13.72 3.64
C LYS A 27 -3.71 14.33 4.95
N PRO A 28 -2.85 14.97 5.77
CA PRO A 28 -3.27 15.58 7.05
C PRO A 28 -4.50 16.49 6.94
N ASP A 29 -4.57 17.30 5.88
CA ASP A 29 -5.67 18.23 5.61
C ASP A 29 -6.50 17.83 4.37
N GLY A 30 -6.33 16.60 3.88
CA GLY A 30 -6.92 16.15 2.62
C GLY A 30 -8.26 15.43 2.78
N PRO A 31 -9.10 15.42 1.74
CA PRO A 31 -10.45 14.83 1.80
C PRO A 31 -10.46 13.31 1.61
N TRP A 32 -9.32 12.66 1.33
CA TRP A 32 -9.28 11.23 1.06
C TRP A 32 -9.07 10.44 2.34
N LEU A 33 -10.00 9.54 2.62
CA LEU A 33 -10.01 8.73 3.82
C LEU A 33 -9.98 7.25 3.46
N VAL A 34 -9.14 6.50 4.16
CA VAL A 34 -9.22 5.04 4.21
C VAL A 34 -10.33 4.67 5.19
N LEU A 35 -11.23 3.82 4.73
CA LEU A 35 -12.42 3.39 5.44
C LEU A 35 -12.37 1.90 5.72
N VAL A 36 -12.97 1.49 6.83
CA VAL A 36 -13.32 0.08 7.11
C VAL A 36 -14.83 -0.05 6.98
N ASP A 37 -15.27 -0.93 6.08
CA ASP A 37 -16.66 -1.39 5.94
C ASP A 37 -16.71 -2.88 6.28
N GLY A 38 -17.06 -3.19 7.53
CA GLY A 38 -16.96 -4.55 8.07
C GLY A 38 -15.53 -5.09 8.00
N ALA A 39 -15.31 -6.13 7.20
CA ALA A 39 -13.99 -6.75 7.01
C ALA A 39 -13.22 -6.20 5.80
N THR A 40 -13.72 -5.16 5.12
CA THR A 40 -13.17 -4.67 3.85
C THR A 40 -12.61 -3.27 3.98
N TRP A 41 -11.41 -3.07 3.43
CA TRP A 41 -10.81 -1.76 3.30
C TRP A 41 -11.24 -1.04 2.03
N ASN A 42 -11.70 0.21 2.18
CA ASN A 42 -12.11 1.06 1.08
C ASN A 42 -11.44 2.45 1.13
N VAL A 43 -11.55 3.19 0.04
CA VAL A 43 -11.11 4.59 -0.05
C VAL A 43 -12.28 5.47 -0.44
N GLU A 44 -12.54 6.50 0.35
CA GLU A 44 -13.58 7.50 0.10
C GLU A 44 -13.24 8.28 -1.18
N SER A 45 -14.09 8.16 -2.21
CA SER A 45 -13.94 8.88 -3.47
C SER A 45 -14.82 10.11 -3.52
N ARG A 46 -14.22 11.30 -3.39
CA ARG A 46 -14.91 12.61 -3.41
C ARG A 46 -15.76 12.84 -4.67
N ASN A 47 -15.38 12.25 -5.80
CA ASN A 47 -15.99 12.56 -7.09
C ASN A 47 -17.19 11.68 -7.44
N THR A 48 -17.37 10.54 -6.75
CA THR A 48 -18.38 9.56 -7.16
C THR A 48 -19.37 9.20 -6.07
N GLY A 49 -19.09 9.57 -4.80
CA GLY A 49 -19.93 9.14 -3.67
C GLY A 49 -19.96 7.62 -3.49
N VAL A 50 -19.04 6.91 -4.15
CA VAL A 50 -18.89 5.45 -4.10
C VAL A 50 -17.50 5.14 -3.58
N ASP A 51 -17.47 4.42 -2.46
CA ASP A 51 -16.26 3.90 -1.88
C ASP A 51 -15.65 2.84 -2.80
N LYS A 52 -14.34 2.93 -3.01
CA LYS A 52 -13.62 2.01 -3.91
C LYS A 52 -12.74 1.07 -3.11
N PRO A 53 -12.71 -0.24 -3.44
CA PRO A 53 -11.76 -1.17 -2.84
C PRO A 53 -10.33 -0.67 -3.01
N ILE A 54 -9.50 -0.88 -1.99
CA ILE A 54 -8.11 -0.40 -1.97
C ILE A 54 -7.31 -0.79 -3.23
N ALA A 55 -7.52 -2.00 -3.74
CA ALA A 55 -6.84 -2.50 -4.94
C ALA A 55 -7.01 -1.56 -6.16
N PHE A 56 -8.16 -0.88 -6.28
CA PHE A 56 -8.47 0.05 -7.37
C PHE A 56 -8.04 1.50 -7.08
N SER A 57 -7.75 1.83 -5.81
CA SER A 57 -7.41 3.18 -5.35
C SER A 57 -5.97 3.35 -4.90
N ARG A 58 -5.12 2.33 -5.08
CA ARG A 58 -3.72 2.29 -4.61
C ARG A 58 -2.87 3.52 -4.98
N LEU A 59 -3.07 4.11 -6.16
CA LEU A 59 -2.37 5.32 -6.58
C LEU A 59 -2.75 6.54 -5.73
N TRP A 60 -4.00 6.63 -5.28
CA TRP A 60 -4.47 7.72 -4.44
C TRP A 60 -3.97 7.61 -3.01
N LEU A 61 -3.47 6.44 -2.61
CA LEU A 61 -2.92 6.19 -1.29
C LEU A 61 -1.41 6.47 -1.20
N LEU A 62 -0.71 6.68 -2.32
CA LEU A 62 0.72 7.00 -2.34
C LEU A 62 1.12 8.19 -1.44
N PRO A 63 0.33 9.27 -1.30
CA PRO A 63 0.67 10.36 -0.38
C PRO A 63 0.78 9.94 1.09
N LEU A 64 0.29 8.76 1.49
CA LEU A 64 0.56 8.22 2.82
C LEU A 64 2.07 8.12 3.10
N LEU A 65 2.86 7.78 2.07
CA LEU A 65 4.33 7.64 2.14
C LEU A 65 5.06 8.94 2.44
N GLU A 66 4.40 10.09 2.33
CA GLU A 66 4.97 11.41 2.65
C GLU A 66 5.11 11.63 4.16
N ARG A 67 4.67 10.67 4.98
CA ARG A 67 4.74 10.70 6.45
C ARG A 67 5.57 9.53 6.99
N PRO A 68 6.06 9.59 8.24
CA PRO A 68 6.65 8.43 8.91
C PRO A 68 5.62 7.30 9.03
N ARG A 69 6.03 6.05 8.76
CA ARG A 69 5.16 4.87 8.83
C ARG A 69 4.55 4.71 10.22
N GLU A 70 5.35 4.94 11.26
CA GLU A 70 4.97 4.80 12.66
C GLU A 70 3.84 5.78 13.03
N GLU A 71 3.85 6.98 12.47
CA GLU A 71 2.76 7.95 12.66
C GLU A 71 1.46 7.45 12.02
N VAL A 72 1.54 6.91 10.80
CA VAL A 72 0.38 6.37 10.08
C VAL A 72 -0.20 5.17 10.83
N GLU A 73 0.63 4.22 11.24
CA GLU A 73 0.20 3.06 12.01
C GLU A 73 -0.41 3.44 13.36
N ARG A 74 0.18 4.41 14.08
CA ARG A 74 -0.37 4.89 15.34
C ARG A 74 -1.77 5.49 15.15
N ARG A 75 -1.93 6.41 14.19
CA ARG A 75 -3.24 7.05 13.92
C ARG A 75 -4.31 6.04 13.50
N ALA A 76 -3.93 5.06 12.68
CA ALA A 76 -4.84 3.99 12.30
C ALA A 76 -5.27 3.15 13.51
N ARG A 77 -4.32 2.78 14.37
CA ARG A 77 -4.59 1.98 15.58
C ARG A 77 -5.52 2.69 16.56
N GLU A 78 -5.46 4.02 16.63
CA GLU A 78 -6.38 4.83 17.44
C GLU A 78 -7.84 4.77 16.94
N ALA A 79 -8.04 4.53 15.64
CA ALA A 79 -9.37 4.45 15.03
C ALA A 79 -9.87 3.00 14.86
N LEU A 80 -8.97 2.02 14.80
CA LEU A 80 -9.30 0.61 14.68
C LEU A 80 -9.83 0.03 15.99
N GLY A 81 -10.80 -0.86 15.87
CA GLY A 81 -11.48 -1.54 16.96
C GLY A 81 -11.33 -3.06 16.85
N PRO A 82 -11.77 -3.81 17.87
CA PRO A 82 -11.70 -5.27 17.84
C PRO A 82 -12.48 -5.85 16.64
N GLY A 83 -11.83 -6.71 15.86
CA GLY A 83 -12.43 -7.38 14.71
C GLY A 83 -12.28 -6.64 13.37
N ASP A 84 -11.69 -5.45 13.35
CA ASP A 84 -11.35 -4.75 12.11
C ASP A 84 -10.18 -5.49 11.39
N PRO A 85 -10.12 -5.41 10.04
CA PRO A 85 -9.07 -6.06 9.25
C PRO A 85 -7.68 -5.47 9.55
N ASP A 86 -6.65 -6.27 9.29
CA ASP A 86 -5.26 -5.85 9.51
C ASP A 86 -4.88 -4.69 8.58
N LEU A 87 -4.30 -3.64 9.16
CA LEU A 87 -3.78 -2.49 8.42
C LEU A 87 -2.61 -2.89 7.50
N ALA A 88 -1.89 -3.97 7.82
CA ALA A 88 -0.77 -4.45 7.02
C ALA A 88 -1.14 -4.63 5.54
N GLU A 89 -2.37 -5.07 5.24
CA GLU A 89 -2.87 -5.20 3.86
C GLU A 89 -2.85 -3.85 3.12
N VAL A 90 -3.30 -2.78 3.77
CA VAL A 90 -3.31 -1.43 3.22
C VAL A 90 -1.89 -0.96 2.92
N LEU A 91 -1.00 -1.10 3.90
CA LEU A 91 0.39 -0.64 3.78
C LEU A 91 1.13 -1.41 2.69
N GLN A 92 0.92 -2.72 2.61
CA GLN A 92 1.52 -3.56 1.58
C GLN A 92 1.07 -3.15 0.18
N VAL A 93 -0.22 -2.83 -0.01
CA VAL A 93 -0.71 -2.35 -1.31
C VAL A 93 -0.08 -1.01 -1.69
N VAL A 94 0.11 -0.09 -0.74
CA VAL A 94 0.74 1.21 -0.99
C VAL A 94 2.21 1.05 -1.36
N ILE A 95 2.96 0.25 -0.58
CA ILE A 95 4.37 -0.03 -0.83
C ILE A 95 4.53 -0.73 -2.18
N GLN A 96 3.74 -1.78 -2.46
CA GLN A 96 3.77 -2.48 -3.74
C GLN A 96 3.47 -1.53 -4.90
N CYS A 97 2.50 -0.63 -4.76
CA CYS A 97 2.16 0.34 -5.80
C CYS A 97 3.32 1.30 -6.09
N ALA A 98 3.98 1.80 -5.04
CA ALA A 98 5.14 2.69 -5.18
C ALA A 98 6.33 1.96 -5.80
N LEU A 99 6.65 0.78 -5.28
CA LEU A 99 7.75 -0.05 -5.76
C LEU A 99 7.50 -0.62 -7.15
N ALA A 100 6.27 -0.84 -7.61
CA ALA A 100 6.02 -1.29 -8.99
C ALA A 100 5.98 -0.14 -10.01
N GLY A 101 5.78 1.09 -9.54
CA GLY A 101 5.70 2.28 -10.38
C GLY A 101 7.05 2.75 -10.93
N PRO A 102 7.04 3.60 -11.98
CA PRO A 102 8.25 4.16 -12.58
C PRO A 102 8.78 5.42 -11.85
N SER A 103 8.09 5.91 -10.81
CA SER A 103 8.41 7.17 -10.15
C SER A 103 9.52 6.99 -9.11
N GLU A 104 10.69 7.57 -9.37
CA GLU A 104 11.82 7.58 -8.42
C GLU A 104 11.44 8.18 -7.07
N TYR A 105 10.57 9.20 -7.08
CA TYR A 105 10.08 9.84 -5.89
C TYR A 105 9.27 8.89 -5.00
N TRP A 106 8.35 8.12 -5.59
CA TRP A 106 7.54 7.18 -4.80
C TRP A 106 8.37 5.98 -4.33
N ILE A 107 9.31 5.51 -5.16
CA ILE A 107 10.22 4.43 -4.75
C ILE A 107 11.07 4.89 -3.56
N SER A 108 11.65 6.10 -3.60
CA SER A 108 12.51 6.57 -2.52
C SER A 108 11.77 6.76 -1.20
N LEU A 109 10.50 7.13 -1.24
CA LEU A 109 9.65 7.21 -0.04
C LEU A 109 9.20 5.83 0.47
N ALA A 110 9.00 4.86 -0.41
CA ALA A 110 8.56 3.51 -0.03
C ALA A 110 9.66 2.66 0.60
N LEU A 111 10.93 2.84 0.20
CA LEU A 111 12.01 1.99 0.71
C LEU A 111 12.19 2.06 2.24
N PRO A 112 12.18 3.25 2.89
CA PRO A 112 12.24 3.34 4.35
C PRO A 112 11.01 2.77 5.07
N TRP A 113 9.88 2.61 4.37
CA TRP A 113 8.66 2.06 4.95
C TRP A 113 8.70 0.54 5.09
N ILE A 114 9.59 -0.17 4.39
CA ILE A 114 9.63 -1.62 4.41
C ILE A 114 10.21 -2.10 5.74
N ILE A 115 9.43 -2.89 6.50
CA ILE A 115 9.89 -3.54 7.73
C ILE A 115 10.46 -4.93 7.44
N ALA A 116 11.14 -5.52 8.42
CA ALA A 116 11.87 -6.78 8.29
C ALA A 116 11.02 -7.92 7.69
N ASP A 117 9.79 -8.10 8.19
CA ASP A 117 8.89 -9.17 7.78
C ASP A 117 8.36 -9.00 6.35
N GLU A 118 8.43 -7.78 5.80
CA GLU A 118 7.94 -7.45 4.46
C GLU A 118 9.03 -7.55 3.38
N VAL A 119 10.31 -7.63 3.74
CA VAL A 119 11.41 -7.67 2.76
C VAL A 119 11.27 -8.87 1.82
N GLY A 120 10.85 -10.02 2.35
CA GLY A 120 10.57 -11.22 1.55
C GLY A 120 9.41 -11.01 0.56
N LEU A 121 8.36 -10.28 0.98
CA LEU A 121 7.19 -9.99 0.15
C LEU A 121 7.56 -9.12 -1.06
N PHE A 122 8.51 -8.19 -0.90
CA PHE A 122 8.92 -7.25 -1.94
C PHE A 122 10.25 -7.62 -2.63
N ALA A 123 10.80 -8.80 -2.38
CA ALA A 123 12.16 -9.15 -2.77
C ALA A 123 12.43 -9.04 -4.28
N GLU A 124 11.47 -9.42 -5.13
CA GLU A 124 11.59 -9.28 -6.59
C GLU A 124 11.67 -7.82 -7.03
N LEU A 125 10.75 -6.96 -6.56
CA LEU A 125 10.73 -5.54 -6.88
C LEU A 125 12.00 -4.83 -6.38
N LEU A 126 12.44 -5.15 -5.16
CA LEU A 126 13.68 -4.64 -4.59
C LEU A 126 14.89 -5.06 -5.43
N ARG A 127 14.90 -6.30 -5.95
CA ARG A 127 15.97 -6.76 -6.85
C ARG A 127 15.99 -5.97 -8.14
N GLU A 128 14.85 -5.79 -8.79
CA GLU A 128 14.76 -4.98 -10.02
C GLU A 128 15.27 -3.55 -9.79
N ILE A 129 14.88 -2.91 -8.69
CA ILE A 129 15.37 -1.59 -8.29
C ILE A 129 16.89 -1.61 -8.10
N ALA A 130 17.40 -2.55 -7.30
CA ALA A 130 18.82 -2.67 -6.96
C ALA A 130 19.74 -2.89 -8.18
N VAL A 131 19.21 -3.47 -9.26
CA VAL A 131 19.98 -3.87 -10.45
C VAL A 131 19.80 -2.91 -11.63
N GLY A 132 19.20 -1.74 -11.39
CA GLY A 132 19.21 -0.64 -12.34
C GLY A 132 17.84 -0.24 -12.91
N ARG A 133 16.73 -0.75 -12.37
CA ARG A 133 15.40 -0.21 -12.74
C ARG A 133 15.23 1.22 -12.23
N SER A 134 15.72 1.51 -11.02
CA SER A 134 15.86 2.90 -10.57
C SER A 134 17.09 3.52 -11.23
N ARG A 135 17.02 4.80 -11.60
CA ARG A 135 18.16 5.59 -12.10
C ARG A 135 18.97 6.26 -10.98
N VAL A 136 18.46 6.22 -9.75
CA VAL A 136 19.07 6.90 -8.60
C VAL A 136 19.92 5.91 -7.81
N GLN A 137 21.23 6.14 -7.76
CA GLN A 137 22.19 5.24 -7.10
C GLN A 137 21.86 5.03 -5.61
N ALA A 138 21.42 6.08 -4.91
CA ALA A 138 21.01 5.98 -3.51
C ALA A 138 19.83 4.99 -3.33
N THR A 139 18.82 5.09 -4.19
CA THR A 139 17.66 4.18 -4.20
C THR A 139 18.07 2.74 -4.50
N GLN A 140 18.93 2.52 -5.50
CA GLN A 140 19.49 1.20 -5.80
C GLN A 140 20.25 0.61 -4.60
N HIS A 141 21.08 1.42 -3.95
CA HIS A 141 21.88 1.00 -2.81
C HIS A 141 21.02 0.63 -1.61
N THR A 142 20.01 1.45 -1.29
CA THR A 142 19.05 1.15 -0.21
C THR A 142 18.30 -0.14 -0.47
N ALA A 143 17.80 -0.37 -1.69
CA ALA A 143 17.11 -1.61 -2.04
C ALA A 143 18.03 -2.83 -1.92
N LYS A 144 19.28 -2.71 -2.39
CA LYS A 144 20.30 -3.77 -2.26
C LYS A 144 20.66 -4.04 -0.80
N ARG A 145 20.75 -3.01 0.03
CA ARG A 145 21.07 -3.11 1.45
C ARG A 145 19.97 -3.90 2.18
N LEU A 146 18.69 -3.54 1.99
CA LEU A 146 17.54 -4.26 2.55
C LEU A 146 17.59 -5.75 2.20
N LEU A 147 17.83 -6.09 0.93
CA LEU A 147 17.92 -7.49 0.52
C LEU A 147 19.08 -8.23 1.19
N LYS A 148 20.24 -7.59 1.36
CA LYS A 148 21.41 -8.21 2.00
C LYS A 148 21.21 -8.44 3.49
N GLU A 149 20.73 -7.42 4.20
CA GLU A 149 20.52 -7.47 5.66
C GLU A 149 19.52 -8.57 6.05
N HIS A 150 18.58 -8.88 5.16
CA HIS A 150 17.54 -9.89 5.39
C HIS A 150 17.78 -11.22 4.65
N GLY A 151 18.99 -11.46 4.12
CA GLY A 151 19.34 -12.73 3.46
C GLY A 151 18.58 -13.02 2.17
N GLN A 152 17.94 -12.02 1.57
CA GLN A 152 17.16 -12.11 0.32
C GLN A 152 18.00 -11.76 -0.93
N TRP A 153 19.27 -11.39 -0.76
CA TRP A 153 20.18 -11.11 -1.88
C TRP A 153 20.83 -12.40 -2.40
N PRO A 154 20.57 -12.83 -3.64
CA PRO A 154 21.20 -14.03 -4.18
C PRO A 154 22.68 -13.81 -4.43
N THR A 155 23.52 -14.75 -4.01
CA THR A 155 24.96 -14.74 -4.28
C THR A 155 25.28 -14.91 -5.77
N GLU A 156 24.36 -15.54 -6.53
CA GLU A 156 24.59 -16.01 -7.90
C GLU A 156 23.88 -15.20 -9.00
N TRP A 157 23.32 -14.03 -8.69
CA TRP A 157 22.44 -13.28 -9.60
C TRP A 157 23.08 -12.81 -10.94
N ARG A 158 24.40 -13.00 -11.14
CA ARG A 158 25.14 -12.56 -12.32
C ARG A 158 24.81 -13.28 -13.65
N GLN A 159 23.98 -14.33 -13.68
CA GLN A 159 23.87 -15.17 -14.90
C GLN A 159 22.58 -15.04 -15.73
N ARG A 160 21.57 -14.27 -15.33
CA ARG A 160 20.24 -14.28 -16.01
C ARG A 160 19.91 -13.08 -16.92
N ARG A 161 20.91 -12.39 -17.46
CA ARG A 161 20.68 -11.42 -18.57
C ARG A 161 21.64 -11.70 -19.71
N ARG A 162 21.27 -12.67 -20.54
CA ARG A 162 21.66 -12.75 -21.96
C ARG A 162 20.38 -12.65 -22.78
#